data_AF-A2EWR2-F1
#
_entry.id   AF-A2EWR2-F1
#
_cell.length_a   1.000
_cell.length_b   1.000
_cell.length_c   1.000
_cell.angle_alpha   90.00
_cell.angle_beta   90.00
_cell.angle_gamma   90.00
#
_symmetry.space_group_name_H-M   'P 1'
#
loop_
_entity.id
_entity.type
_entity.pdbx_description
1 polymer ?
#
loop_
_entity_poly.entity_id
_entity_poly.type
_entity_poly.pdbx_seq_one_letter_code
_entity_poly.pdbx_strand_id
1 'polypeptide(L)'
;MTSLGARPSKTTASGLSKETDEFLSKLMKKNGMSQRKQKEIKQQLSMGGALPPPEKPKPYRVETKPKPEQKVFTMARVGQRPLVKQEQTILDETNNYEPVVMPSQPIGPSAEEKRKELATKMYGIDEEAERQKALEALANAPYQPAFTMEDQIIQEVQERTDYLEQMHEMGIHDHDGETLRQIEVRLEELKKNRASK
;
A
#
# COMPACT_ATOMS: atom_id res chain seq x y z
N MET A 1 62.75 17.96 6.32
CA MET A 1 61.29 18.08 6.55
C MET A 1 60.66 18.69 5.31
N THR A 2 60.24 17.87 4.36
CA THR A 2 59.60 18.29 3.11
C THR A 2 58.10 18.43 3.34
N SER A 3 57.61 19.68 3.39
CA SER A 3 56.18 19.98 3.36
C SER A 3 55.61 19.60 2.00
N LEU A 4 54.79 18.56 1.95
CA LEU A 4 54.00 18.22 0.77
C LEU A 4 53.02 19.37 0.49
N GLY A 5 53.28 20.14 -0.56
CA GLY A 5 52.37 21.16 -1.06
C GLY A 5 51.05 20.50 -1.50
N ALA A 6 49.98 20.79 -0.76
CA ALA A 6 48.62 20.42 -1.15
C ALA A 6 48.30 21.09 -2.50
N ARG A 7 48.12 20.28 -3.54
CA ARG A 7 47.63 20.78 -4.84
C ARG A 7 46.25 21.41 -4.61
N PRO A 8 45.97 22.60 -5.16
CA PRO A 8 44.64 23.18 -5.07
C PRO A 8 43.68 22.26 -5.83
N SER A 9 42.83 21.52 -5.10
CA SER A 9 41.75 20.78 -5.73
C SER A 9 40.86 21.79 -6.43
N LYS A 10 40.62 21.61 -7.73
CA LYS A 10 39.75 22.49 -8.52
C LYS A 10 38.31 22.27 -8.04
N THR A 11 37.92 22.98 -7.01
CA THR A 11 36.58 22.95 -6.43
C THR A 11 35.57 23.48 -7.44
N THR A 12 34.44 22.79 -7.54
CA THR A 12 33.33 23.19 -8.41
C THR A 12 32.45 24.23 -7.71
N ALA A 13 31.48 24.81 -8.42
CA ALA A 13 30.56 25.82 -7.87
C ALA A 13 29.74 25.33 -6.65
N SER A 14 29.67 24.01 -6.43
CA SER A 14 29.05 23.37 -5.26
C SER A 14 30.03 23.08 -4.12
N GLY A 15 31.31 23.43 -4.25
CA GLY A 15 32.36 23.11 -3.28
C GLY A 15 32.82 21.65 -3.30
N LEU A 16 32.25 20.82 -4.18
CA LEU A 16 32.54 19.39 -4.28
C LEU A 16 33.66 19.11 -5.30
N SER A 17 34.21 17.88 -5.23
CA SER A 17 35.08 17.35 -6.28
C SER A 17 34.32 17.29 -7.62
N LYS A 18 35.04 17.38 -8.74
CA LYS A 18 34.44 17.37 -10.09
C LYS A 18 33.64 16.10 -10.35
N GLU A 19 34.18 14.95 -9.95
CA GLU A 19 33.53 13.65 -10.11
C GLU A 19 32.22 13.58 -9.31
N THR A 20 32.22 14.13 -8.10
CA THR A 20 31.02 14.18 -7.25
C THR A 20 29.96 15.14 -7.81
N ASP A 21 30.35 16.32 -8.33
CA ASP A 21 29.39 17.27 -8.90
C ASP A 21 28.76 16.76 -10.21
N GLU A 22 29.53 16.02 -11.02
CA GLU A 22 29.01 15.34 -12.22
C GLU A 22 28.05 14.21 -11.88
N PHE A 23 28.42 13.37 -10.91
CA PHE A 23 27.55 12.29 -10.43
C PHE A 23 26.23 12.82 -9.89
N LEU A 24 26.30 13.85 -9.03
CA LEU A 24 25.13 14.52 -8.46
C LEU A 24 24.24 15.11 -9.55
N SER A 25 24.83 15.75 -10.57
CA SER A 25 24.10 16.32 -11.70
C SER A 25 23.38 15.24 -12.53
N LYS A 26 24.00 14.07 -12.73
CA LYS A 26 23.36 12.92 -13.41
C LYS A 26 22.18 12.38 -12.60
N LEU A 27 22.34 12.27 -11.27
CA LEU A 27 21.29 11.77 -10.37
C LEU A 27 20.08 12.69 -10.34
N MET A 28 20.29 14.01 -10.24
CA MET A 28 19.21 14.99 -10.30
C MET A 28 18.41 14.94 -11.60
N LYS A 29 19.10 14.75 -12.74
CA LYS A 29 18.45 14.60 -14.05
C LYS A 29 17.64 13.31 -14.14
N LYS A 30 18.19 12.18 -13.67
CA LYS A 30 17.49 10.89 -13.64
C LYS A 30 16.19 10.94 -12.82
N ASN A 31 16.18 11.72 -11.73
CA ASN A 31 15.02 11.91 -10.88
C ASN A 31 14.02 12.97 -11.40
N GLY A 32 14.18 13.47 -12.63
CA GLY A 32 13.25 14.44 -13.22
C GLY A 32 13.21 15.80 -12.50
N MET A 33 14.28 16.15 -11.78
CA MET A 33 14.30 17.37 -10.98
C MET A 33 14.34 18.62 -11.86
N SER A 34 13.50 19.62 -11.56
CA SER A 34 13.49 20.91 -12.26
C SER A 34 14.82 21.66 -12.12
N GLN A 35 15.27 22.35 -13.17
CA GLN A 35 16.52 23.11 -13.20
C GLN A 35 16.65 24.12 -12.04
N ARG A 36 15.52 24.75 -11.65
CA ARG A 36 15.49 25.68 -10.52
C ARG A 36 15.90 25.01 -9.21
N LYS A 37 15.40 23.80 -8.97
CA LYS A 37 15.72 23.00 -7.77
C LYS A 37 17.15 22.48 -7.80
N GLN A 38 17.64 22.08 -8.98
CA GLN A 38 19.05 21.67 -9.13
C GLN A 38 20.00 22.79 -8.72
N LYS A 39 19.69 24.04 -9.09
CA LYS A 39 20.46 25.23 -8.70
C LYS A 39 20.38 25.49 -7.19
N GLU A 40 19.19 25.37 -6.60
CA GLU A 40 18.97 25.56 -5.17
C GLU A 40 19.75 24.54 -4.31
N ILE A 41 19.74 23.26 -4.69
CA ILE A 41 20.51 22.23 -3.99
C ILE A 41 22.02 22.49 -4.12
N LYS A 42 22.51 22.82 -5.32
CA LYS A 42 23.94 23.15 -5.51
C LYS A 42 24.37 24.34 -4.66
N GLN A 43 23.50 25.34 -4.52
CA GLN A 43 23.75 26.50 -3.67
C GLN A 43 23.76 26.13 -2.18
N GLN A 44 22.81 25.32 -1.71
CA GLN A 44 22.78 24.87 -0.32
C GLN A 44 23.99 24.00 0.05
N LEU A 45 24.43 23.13 -0.87
CA LEU A 45 25.65 22.34 -0.69
C LEU A 45 26.90 23.22 -0.57
N SER A 46 27.01 24.27 -1.40
CA SER A 46 28.10 25.25 -1.29
C SER A 46 28.08 26.02 0.02
N MET A 47 26.90 26.20 0.64
CA MET A 47 26.73 26.93 1.90
C MET A 47 26.77 26.03 3.14
N GLY A 48 26.90 24.71 2.97
CA GLY A 48 26.82 23.73 4.08
C GLY A 48 25.44 23.69 4.76
N GLY A 49 24.39 24.12 4.08
CA GLY A 49 23.03 24.20 4.60
C GLY A 49 22.26 22.88 4.51
N ALA A 50 21.11 22.82 5.16
CA ALA A 50 20.18 21.69 5.03
C ALA A 50 19.58 21.65 3.61
N LEU A 51 19.38 20.43 3.10
CA LEU A 51 18.73 20.18 1.80
C LEU A 51 17.26 20.65 1.78
N PRO A 52 16.69 21.01 0.61
CA PRO A 52 15.33 21.48 0.54
C PRO A 52 14.37 20.30 0.80
N PRO A 53 13.26 20.51 1.53
CA PRO A 53 12.32 19.45 1.84
C PRO A 53 11.70 18.88 0.55
N PRO A 54 11.41 17.56 0.51
CA PRO A 54 10.76 16.95 -0.65
C PRO A 54 9.40 17.61 -0.91
N GLU A 55 9.10 17.89 -2.18
CA GLU A 55 7.79 18.43 -2.56
C GLU A 55 6.69 17.43 -2.20
N LYS A 56 5.66 17.92 -1.52
CA LYS A 56 4.45 17.13 -1.24
C LYS A 56 3.82 16.70 -2.58
N PRO A 57 3.38 15.44 -2.71
CA PRO A 57 2.73 14.98 -3.93
C PRO A 57 1.52 15.88 -4.22
N LYS A 58 1.46 16.41 -5.45
CA LYS A 58 0.33 17.24 -5.87
C LYS A 58 -0.94 16.38 -5.85
N PRO A 59 -2.05 16.86 -5.26
CA PRO A 59 -3.30 16.12 -5.31
C PRO A 59 -3.75 15.99 -6.77
N TYR A 60 -4.03 14.76 -7.18
CA TYR A 60 -4.56 14.46 -8.51
C TYR A 60 -5.91 15.17 -8.68
N ARG A 61 -5.98 16.14 -9.59
CA ARG A 61 -7.24 16.78 -9.98
C ARG A 61 -7.74 16.10 -11.26
N VAL A 62 -8.86 15.41 -11.16
CA VAL A 62 -9.56 14.85 -12.33
C VAL A 62 -10.16 16.03 -13.10
N GLU A 63 -9.72 16.25 -14.34
CA GLU A 63 -10.35 17.19 -15.27
C GLU A 63 -11.70 16.60 -15.70
N THR A 64 -12.75 16.83 -14.90
CA THR A 64 -14.11 16.44 -15.27
C THR A 64 -14.73 17.56 -16.10
N LYS A 65 -15.25 17.20 -17.29
CA LYS A 65 -16.07 18.11 -18.10
C LYS A 65 -17.37 18.40 -17.34
N PRO A 66 -17.87 19.66 -17.33
CA PRO A 66 -19.13 19.99 -16.68
C PRO A 66 -20.30 19.25 -17.37
N LYS A 67 -21.22 18.68 -16.58
CA LYS A 67 -22.40 17.96 -17.11
C LYS A 67 -23.39 18.96 -17.75
N PRO A 68 -24.03 18.62 -18.88
CA PRO A 68 -25.09 19.44 -19.46
C PRO A 68 -26.39 19.35 -18.64
N GLU A 69 -27.00 20.50 -18.35
CA GLU A 69 -28.27 20.61 -17.64
C GLU A 69 -29.45 20.24 -18.56
N GLN A 70 -30.33 19.34 -18.10
CA GLN A 70 -31.57 18.99 -18.80
C GLN A 70 -32.68 19.99 -18.46
N LYS A 71 -33.27 20.60 -19.50
CA LYS A 71 -34.44 21.48 -19.36
C LYS A 71 -35.72 20.63 -19.23
N VAL A 72 -36.40 20.76 -18.10
CA VAL A 72 -37.66 20.07 -17.81
C VAL A 72 -38.81 20.85 -18.44
N PHE A 73 -39.55 20.24 -19.37
CA PHE A 73 -40.80 20.79 -19.91
C PHE A 73 -41.98 20.18 -19.15
N THR A 74 -42.81 21.02 -18.52
CA THR A 74 -44.04 20.61 -17.84
C THR A 74 -45.21 20.65 -18.83
N MET A 75 -45.84 19.50 -19.09
CA MET A 75 -47.13 19.42 -19.79
C MET A 75 -48.25 19.25 -18.76
N ALA A 76 -49.12 20.26 -18.63
CA ALA A 76 -50.29 20.21 -17.75
C ALA A 76 -51.45 19.46 -18.42
N ARG A 77 -52.12 18.54 -17.68
CA ARG A 77 -53.39 17.91 -18.09
C ARG A 77 -54.55 18.48 -17.26
N VAL A 78 -55.66 18.73 -17.95
CA VAL A 78 -56.88 19.38 -17.46
C VAL A 78 -57.93 18.33 -17.06
N GLY A 79 -58.49 18.48 -15.86
CA GLY A 79 -59.86 18.05 -15.56
C GLY A 79 -60.04 16.79 -14.71
N GLN A 80 -60.44 16.96 -13.45
CA GLN A 80 -61.50 16.19 -12.76
C GLN A 80 -61.94 16.92 -11.46
N ARG A 81 -63.25 16.95 -11.19
CA ARG A 81 -63.96 17.60 -10.05
C ARG A 81 -64.46 16.49 -9.06
N PRO A 82 -65.00 16.78 -7.86
CA PRO A 82 -64.37 17.53 -6.77
C PRO A 82 -64.56 16.87 -5.36
N LEU A 83 -63.51 16.83 -4.53
CA LEU A 83 -63.52 16.42 -3.11
C LEU A 83 -63.82 17.62 -2.16
N VAL A 84 -64.83 18.43 -2.50
CA VAL A 84 -65.03 19.83 -2.05
C VAL A 84 -64.98 20.07 -0.53
N LYS A 85 -65.26 19.09 0.31
CA LYS A 85 -65.48 19.34 1.75
C LYS A 85 -64.28 19.08 2.67
N GLN A 86 -63.17 18.54 2.15
CA GLN A 86 -61.93 18.39 2.94
C GLN A 86 -60.80 19.33 2.48
N GLU A 87 -60.81 19.77 1.23
CA GLU A 87 -59.76 20.63 0.68
C GLU A 87 -59.81 22.06 1.26
N GLN A 88 -60.99 22.60 1.56
CA GLN A 88 -61.12 23.96 2.07
C GLN A 88 -60.46 24.14 3.45
N THR A 89 -60.60 23.16 4.34
CA THR A 89 -59.95 23.19 5.65
C THR A 89 -58.43 23.09 5.54
N ILE A 90 -57.92 22.29 4.60
CA ILE A 90 -56.47 22.09 4.42
C ILE A 90 -55.81 23.28 3.71
N LEU A 91 -56.49 23.91 2.74
CA LEU A 91 -56.01 25.10 2.03
C LEU A 91 -55.90 26.32 2.95
N ASP A 92 -56.88 26.52 3.82
CA ASP A 92 -56.86 27.60 4.83
C ASP A 92 -55.73 27.40 5.86
N GLU A 93 -55.43 26.15 6.24
CA GLU A 93 -54.34 25.82 7.18
C GLU A 93 -52.94 25.90 6.53
N THR A 94 -52.82 25.65 5.23
CA THR A 94 -51.52 25.53 4.53
C THR A 94 -51.17 26.71 3.62
N ASN A 95 -51.96 27.79 3.63
CA ASN A 95 -51.73 28.97 2.77
C ASN A 95 -51.58 28.61 1.28
N ASN A 96 -52.40 27.67 0.78
CA ASN A 96 -52.38 27.17 -0.60
C ASN A 96 -51.07 26.50 -1.07
N TYR A 97 -50.21 26.02 -0.17
CA TYR A 97 -49.02 25.26 -0.58
C TYR A 97 -49.35 23.76 -0.67
N GLU A 98 -49.59 23.26 -1.88
CA GLU A 98 -49.74 21.81 -2.11
C GLU A 98 -48.37 21.11 -2.02
N PRO A 99 -48.17 20.14 -1.10
CA PRO A 99 -46.95 19.35 -1.08
C PRO A 99 -46.93 18.41 -2.29
N VAL A 100 -45.95 18.61 -3.18
CA VAL A 100 -45.74 17.75 -4.36
C VAL A 100 -45.37 16.34 -3.89
N VAL A 101 -46.33 15.42 -3.90
CA VAL A 101 -46.07 14.00 -3.64
C VAL A 101 -45.39 13.41 -4.87
N MET A 102 -44.07 13.27 -4.81
CA MET A 102 -43.31 12.62 -5.88
C MET A 102 -43.53 11.09 -5.84
N PRO A 103 -43.66 10.42 -7.00
CA PRO A 103 -43.74 8.97 -7.05
C PRO A 103 -42.45 8.36 -6.50
N SER A 104 -42.56 7.45 -5.53
CA SER A 104 -41.41 6.78 -4.93
C SER A 104 -40.70 5.95 -6.00
N GLN A 105 -39.51 6.37 -6.41
CA GLN A 105 -38.68 5.57 -7.29
C GLN A 105 -38.22 4.31 -6.54
N PRO A 106 -38.17 3.14 -7.19
CA PRO A 106 -37.60 1.95 -6.57
C PRO A 106 -36.16 2.28 -6.16
N ILE A 107 -35.85 2.01 -4.89
CA ILE A 107 -34.49 2.16 -4.35
C ILE A 107 -33.62 1.21 -5.17
N GLY A 108 -32.87 1.76 -6.12
CA GLY A 108 -31.93 1.00 -6.92
C GLY A 108 -30.84 0.38 -6.04
N PRO A 109 -29.96 -0.47 -6.62
CA PRO A 109 -28.92 -1.14 -5.86
C PRO A 109 -28.12 -0.12 -5.06
N SER A 110 -27.77 -0.51 -3.84
CA SER A 110 -27.16 0.39 -2.87
C SER A 110 -25.87 0.97 -3.45
N ALA A 111 -25.46 2.14 -2.96
CA ALA A 111 -24.22 2.75 -3.42
C ALA A 111 -23.00 1.82 -3.21
N GLU A 112 -23.08 0.93 -2.23
CA GLU A 112 -22.07 -0.08 -1.96
C GLU A 112 -22.10 -1.23 -2.97
N GLU A 113 -23.27 -1.75 -3.32
CA GLU A 113 -23.43 -2.78 -4.36
C GLU A 113 -22.93 -2.29 -5.71
N LYS A 114 -23.24 -1.04 -6.09
CA LYS A 114 -22.75 -0.45 -7.34
C LYS A 114 -21.23 -0.30 -7.35
N ARG A 115 -20.62 0.02 -6.20
CA ARG A 115 -19.16 0.09 -6.07
C ARG A 115 -18.52 -1.28 -6.18
N LYS A 116 -19.10 -2.29 -5.55
CA LYS A 116 -18.66 -3.68 -5.64
C LYS A 116 -18.74 -4.18 -7.08
N GLU A 117 -19.90 -4.01 -7.73
CA GLU A 117 -20.09 -4.41 -9.13
C GLU A 117 -19.10 -3.70 -10.08
N LEU A 118 -18.79 -2.43 -9.83
CA LEU A 118 -17.77 -1.71 -10.58
C LEU A 118 -16.36 -2.25 -10.31
N ALA A 119 -16.01 -2.54 -9.04
CA ALA A 119 -14.73 -3.11 -8.68
C ALA A 119 -14.51 -4.49 -9.32
N THR A 120 -15.54 -5.35 -9.29
CA THR A 120 -15.51 -6.65 -9.98
C THR A 120 -15.33 -6.50 -11.48
N LYS A 121 -16.01 -5.54 -12.12
CA LYS A 121 -15.84 -5.28 -13.57
C LYS A 121 -14.47 -4.70 -13.93
N MET A 122 -13.87 -3.91 -13.05
CA MET A 122 -12.59 -3.24 -13.30
C MET A 122 -11.38 -4.14 -13.03
N TYR A 123 -11.43 -4.95 -11.98
CA TYR A 123 -10.31 -5.77 -11.54
C TYR A 123 -10.50 -7.26 -11.79
N GLY A 124 -11.72 -7.70 -12.15
CA GLY A 124 -12.04 -9.11 -12.39
C GLY A 124 -12.04 -9.97 -11.13
N ILE A 125 -11.91 -9.35 -9.96
CA ILE A 125 -11.80 -10.02 -8.67
C ILE A 125 -13.11 -9.78 -7.91
N ASP A 126 -13.74 -10.88 -7.52
CA ASP A 126 -14.85 -10.85 -6.59
C ASP A 126 -14.28 -11.06 -5.17
N GLU A 127 -14.09 -9.95 -4.45
CA GLU A 127 -13.53 -9.93 -3.10
C GLU A 127 -14.34 -10.80 -2.12
N GLU A 128 -15.64 -10.98 -2.36
CA GLU A 128 -16.49 -11.82 -1.52
C GLU A 128 -16.26 -13.31 -1.79
N ALA A 129 -16.10 -13.68 -3.06
CA ALA A 129 -15.75 -15.04 -3.45
C ALA A 129 -14.35 -15.44 -2.95
N GLU A 130 -13.38 -14.53 -3.02
CA GLU A 130 -12.03 -14.77 -2.48
C GLU A 130 -12.02 -14.91 -0.96
N ARG A 131 -12.81 -14.09 -0.25
CA ARG A 131 -12.97 -14.24 1.20
C ARG A 131 -13.58 -15.57 1.59
N GLN A 132 -14.62 -16.02 0.87
CA GLN A 132 -15.23 -17.32 1.12
C GLN A 132 -14.23 -18.45 0.87
N LYS A 133 -13.48 -18.39 -0.22
CA LYS A 133 -12.42 -19.35 -0.53
C LYS A 133 -11.31 -19.38 0.53
N ALA A 134 -10.94 -18.22 1.07
CA ALA A 134 -9.95 -18.14 2.14
C ALA A 134 -10.46 -18.74 3.46
N LEU A 135 -11.74 -18.53 3.80
CA LEU A 135 -12.36 -19.12 4.98
C LEU A 135 -12.50 -20.65 4.84
N GLU A 136 -12.87 -21.14 3.67
CA GLU A 136 -12.90 -22.59 3.39
C GLU A 136 -11.51 -23.21 3.45
N ALA A 137 -10.48 -22.52 2.96
CA ALA A 137 -9.10 -22.96 3.07
C ALA A 137 -8.62 -23.00 4.53
N LEU A 138 -9.02 -22.03 5.34
CA LEU A 138 -8.72 -22.00 6.77
C LEU A 138 -9.45 -23.13 7.53
N ALA A 139 -10.71 -23.39 7.19
CA ALA A 139 -11.50 -24.46 7.79
C ALA A 139 -10.98 -25.86 7.44
N ASN A 140 -10.42 -26.02 6.24
CA ASN A 140 -9.81 -27.27 5.77
C ASN A 140 -8.30 -27.36 6.06
N ALA A 141 -7.72 -26.37 6.75
CA ALA A 141 -6.32 -26.43 7.13
C ALA A 141 -6.13 -27.57 8.15
N PRO A 142 -5.18 -28.49 7.92
CA PRO A 142 -4.88 -29.53 8.89
C PRO A 142 -4.46 -28.88 10.21
N TYR A 143 -4.95 -29.41 11.32
CA TYR A 143 -4.59 -28.95 12.67
C TYR A 143 -3.07 -28.95 12.80
N GLN A 144 -2.47 -27.76 12.78
CA GLN A 144 -1.07 -27.59 13.10
C GLN A 144 -0.94 -27.73 14.62
N PRO A 145 -0.19 -28.73 15.13
CA PRO A 145 0.06 -28.81 16.56
C PRO A 145 0.70 -27.49 17.01
N ALA A 146 0.25 -26.97 18.15
CA ALA A 146 0.79 -25.74 18.73
C ALA A 146 2.31 -25.83 18.78
N PHE A 147 2.98 -24.94 18.02
CA PHE A 147 4.44 -24.87 17.93
C PHE A 147 5.00 -24.66 19.34
N THR A 148 5.69 -25.66 19.86
CA THR A 148 6.28 -25.58 21.21
C THR A 148 7.65 -24.90 21.13
N MET A 149 8.14 -24.35 22.25
CA MET A 149 9.52 -23.83 22.34
C MET A 149 10.56 -24.89 21.95
N GLU A 150 10.26 -26.18 22.17
CA GLU A 150 11.12 -27.30 21.78
C GLU A 150 11.21 -27.44 20.25
N ASP A 151 10.12 -27.17 19.52
CA ASP A 151 10.12 -27.17 18.04
C ASP A 151 10.99 -26.04 17.49
N GLN A 152 10.96 -24.87 18.13
CA GLN A 152 11.84 -23.77 17.78
C GLN A 152 13.32 -24.13 17.95
N ILE A 153 13.66 -24.80 19.05
CA ILE A 153 15.03 -25.24 19.34
C ILE A 153 15.47 -26.29 18.32
N ILE A 154 14.61 -27.25 18.00
CA ILE A 154 14.93 -28.28 17.00
C ILE A 154 15.21 -27.62 15.64
N GLN A 155 14.37 -26.67 15.23
CA GLN A 155 14.56 -25.95 13.98
C GLN A 155 15.87 -25.16 13.97
N GLU A 156 16.18 -24.41 15.04
CA GLU A 156 17.42 -23.63 15.15
C GLU A 156 18.67 -24.52 15.10
N VAL A 157 18.62 -25.71 15.74
CA VAL A 157 19.71 -26.67 15.68
C VAL A 157 19.89 -27.22 14.27
N GLN A 158 18.81 -27.54 13.56
CA GLN A 158 18.87 -28.00 12.16
C GLN A 158 19.47 -26.93 11.24
N GLU A 159 19.02 -25.68 11.36
CA GLU A 159 19.56 -24.57 10.56
C GLU A 159 21.07 -24.36 10.80
N ARG A 160 21.52 -24.55 12.05
CA ARG A 160 22.94 -24.47 12.40
C ARG A 160 23.74 -25.66 11.90
N THR A 161 23.20 -26.88 11.90
CA THR A 161 23.90 -28.04 11.33
C THR A 161 24.07 -27.88 9.82
N ASP A 162 23.02 -27.44 9.13
CA ASP A 162 23.07 -27.23 7.68
C ASP A 162 24.08 -26.14 7.32
N TYR A 163 24.15 -25.07 8.10
CA TYR A 163 25.17 -24.03 7.95
C TYR A 163 26.59 -24.58 8.12
N LEU A 164 26.82 -25.40 9.14
CA LEU A 164 28.14 -25.99 9.40
C LEU A 164 28.53 -27.02 8.33
N GLU A 165 27.58 -27.79 7.81
CA GLU A 165 27.80 -28.69 6.67
C GLU A 165 28.20 -27.89 5.42
N GLN A 166 27.50 -26.80 5.11
CA GLN A 166 27.88 -25.90 4.01
C GLN A 166 29.28 -25.30 4.19
N MET A 167 29.64 -24.88 5.41
CA MET A 167 30.98 -24.37 5.71
C MET A 167 32.05 -25.45 5.51
N HIS A 168 31.74 -26.70 5.88
CA HIS A 168 32.60 -27.85 5.62
C HIS A 168 32.74 -28.13 4.12
N GLU A 169 31.66 -28.11 3.34
CA GLU A 169 31.71 -28.25 1.87
C GLU A 169 32.55 -27.16 1.20
N MET A 170 32.53 -25.94 1.75
CA MET A 170 33.36 -24.81 1.28
C MET A 170 34.83 -24.88 1.73
N GLY A 171 35.24 -25.93 2.45
CA GLY A 171 36.61 -26.13 2.91
C GLY A 171 37.02 -25.29 4.11
N ILE A 172 36.06 -24.68 4.81
CA ILE A 172 36.30 -23.92 6.04
C ILE A 172 36.09 -24.88 7.21
N HIS A 173 37.17 -25.46 7.72
CA HIS A 173 37.16 -26.52 8.72
C HIS A 173 37.54 -26.01 10.12
N ASP A 174 36.85 -24.97 10.62
CA ASP A 174 37.02 -24.53 12.02
C ASP A 174 36.26 -25.45 13.01
N HIS A 175 35.54 -26.46 12.48
CA HIS A 175 34.69 -27.38 13.23
C HIS A 175 35.03 -28.83 12.83
N ASP A 176 35.36 -29.68 13.80
CA ASP A 176 35.63 -31.09 13.54
C ASP A 176 34.35 -31.77 13.06
N GLY A 177 34.37 -32.50 11.94
CA GLY A 177 33.18 -33.22 11.42
C GLY A 177 32.56 -34.21 12.41
N GLU A 178 33.29 -34.58 13.47
CA GLU A 178 32.76 -35.33 14.61
C GLU A 178 31.71 -34.54 15.42
N THR A 179 31.84 -33.22 15.52
CA THR A 179 30.88 -32.36 16.22
C THR A 179 29.52 -32.35 15.50
N LEU A 180 29.50 -32.38 14.17
CA LEU A 180 28.26 -32.46 13.39
C LEU A 180 27.53 -33.78 13.63
N ARG A 181 28.26 -34.90 13.59
CA ARG A 181 27.69 -36.22 13.90
C ARG A 181 27.13 -36.30 15.33
N GLN A 182 27.81 -35.70 16.31
CA GLN A 182 27.32 -35.65 17.68
C GLN A 182 26.03 -34.84 17.82
N ILE A 183 25.90 -33.74 17.07
CA ILE A 183 24.67 -32.93 17.05
C ILE A 183 23.52 -33.70 16.41
N GLU A 184 23.74 -34.37 15.29
CA GLU A 184 22.74 -35.20 14.60
C GLU A 184 22.19 -36.31 15.50
N VAL A 185 23.08 -37.05 16.18
CA VAL A 185 22.69 -38.12 17.11
C VAL A 185 21.80 -37.58 18.23
N ARG A 186 22.17 -36.44 18.83
CA ARG A 186 21.35 -35.81 19.88
C ARG A 186 20.01 -35.31 19.35
N LEU A 187 19.96 -34.84 18.11
CA LEU A 187 18.73 -34.37 17.47
C LEU A 187 17.77 -35.53 17.23
N GLU A 188 18.29 -36.70 16.81
CA GLU A 188 17.50 -37.93 16.73
C GLU A 188 17.00 -38.42 18.10
N GLU A 189 17.84 -38.36 19.15
CA GLU A 189 17.45 -38.70 20.51
C GLU A 189 16.30 -37.81 21.03
N LEU A 190 16.38 -36.50 20.78
CA LEU A 190 15.31 -35.55 21.14
C LEU A 190 14.00 -35.86 20.39
N LYS A 191 14.08 -36.15 19.09
CA LYS A 191 12.92 -36.55 18.27
C LYS A 191 12.30 -37.86 18.76
N LYS A 192 13.11 -38.86 19.13
CA LYS A 192 12.64 -40.15 19.68
C LYS A 192 11.97 -39.98 21.04
N ASN A 193 12.54 -39.17 21.92
CA ASN A 193 11.96 -38.87 23.25
C ASN A 193 10.62 -38.12 23.16
N ARG A 194 10.40 -37.34 22.10
CA ARG A 194 9.10 -36.72 21.80
C ARG A 194 8.08 -37.76 21.32
N ALA A 195 8.47 -38.66 20.43
CA ALA A 195 7.56 -39.67 19.87
C ALA A 195 7.10 -40.71 20.90
N SER A 196 7.79 -40.85 22.04
CA SER A 196 7.39 -41.74 23.13
C SER A 196 6.52 -41.08 24.22
N LYS A 197 6.34 -39.76 24.17
CA LYS A 197 5.41 -39.01 25.03
C LYS A 197 4.06 -38.82 24.33
#